data_AF-A0A850SUW4-F1
#
_entry.id   AF-A0A850SUW4-F1
#
_cell.length_a   1.000
_cell.length_b   1.000
_cell.length_c   1.000
_cell.angle_alpha   90.00
_cell.angle_beta   90.00
_cell.angle_gamma   90.00
#
_symmetry.space_group_name_H-M   'P 1'
#
loop_
_entity.id
_entity.type
_entity.pdbx_description
1 polymer ?
#
loop_
_entity_poly.entity_id
_entity_poly.type
_entity_poly.pdbx_seq_one_letter_code
_entity_poly.pdbx_strand_id
1 'polypeptide(L)' 'MLKYRIKVHVELEECDENENHEITQNSDGSFSTVISEQDAISIDMCETSVLQTAYPTIRKAVSNHFSQISKKKPK' A
#
# COMPACT_ATOMS: atom_id res chain seq x y z
N MET A 1 7.86 5.77 28.13
CA MET A 1 6.95 6.04 26.98
C MET A 1 7.04 4.88 25.99
N LEU A 2 5.91 4.42 25.47
CA LEU A 2 5.90 3.48 24.35
C LEU A 2 6.37 4.21 23.08
N LYS A 3 7.22 3.54 22.30
CA LYS A 3 7.73 4.04 21.02
C LYS A 3 7.17 3.14 19.92
N TYR A 4 6.76 3.73 18.80
CA TYR A 4 6.26 3.01 17.63
C TYR A 4 7.17 3.28 16.44
N ARG A 5 7.38 2.27 15.61
CA ARG A 5 8.13 2.39 14.36
C ARG A 5 7.15 2.18 13.20
N ILE A 6 7.10 3.16 12.30
CA ILE A 6 6.37 3.05 11.03
C ILE A 6 7.41 2.73 9.95
N LYS A 7 7.14 1.73 9.12
CA LYS A 7 7.96 1.37 7.96
C LYS A 7 7.07 1.34 6.73
N VAL A 8 7.57 1.85 5.62
CA VAL A 8 6.95 1.78 4.30
C VAL A 8 7.94 1.08 3.38
N HIS A 9 7.46 0.13 2.57
CA HIS A 9 8.24 -0.58 1.57
C HIS A 9 7.49 -0.46 0.24
N VAL A 10 8.19 -0.09 -0.82
CA VAL A 10 7.66 0.06 -2.17
C VAL A 10 8.61 -0.68 -3.08
N GLU A 11 8.07 -1.55 -3.91
CA GLU A 11 8.78 -2.38 -4.87
C GLU A 11 8.11 -2.22 -6.23
N LEU A 12 8.91 -2.09 -7.29
CA LEU A 12 8.46 -2.03 -8.67
C LEU A 12 9.19 -3.14 -9.40
N GLU A 13 8.44 -4.06 -10.00
CA GLU A 13 8.95 -5.21 -10.72
C GLU A 13 8.23 -5.36 -12.06
N GLU A 14 8.92 -5.97 -13.03
CA GLU A 14 8.30 -6.39 -14.29
C GLU A 14 7.42 -7.62 -14.04
N CYS A 15 6.21 -7.64 -14.60
CA CYS A 15 5.31 -8.79 -14.52
C CYS A 15 4.62 -9.02 -15.87
N ASP A 16 4.25 -10.28 -16.14
CA ASP A 16 3.52 -10.68 -17.35
C ASP A 16 1.98 -10.61 -17.16
N GLU A 17 1.52 -9.92 -16.11
CA GLU A 17 0.09 -9.78 -15.81
C GLU A 17 -0.57 -8.74 -16.72
N ASN A 18 -1.86 -8.95 -17.03
CA ASN A 18 -2.60 -7.93 -17.77
C ASN A 18 -2.77 -6.70 -16.90
N GLU A 19 -2.62 -5.53 -17.52
CA GLU A 19 -2.94 -4.27 -16.90
C GLU A 19 -4.36 -4.31 -16.35
N ASN A 20 -4.46 -4.16 -15.03
CA ASN A 20 -5.70 -4.00 -14.34
C ASN A 20 -5.46 -2.88 -13.34
N HIS A 21 -5.96 -1.68 -13.66
CA HIS A 21 -5.87 -0.47 -12.83
C HIS A 21 -6.63 -0.62 -11.49
N GLU A 22 -6.98 -1.84 -11.11
CA GLU A 22 -7.58 -2.21 -9.85
C GLU A 22 -6.51 -2.53 -8.83
N ILE A 23 -6.57 -1.84 -7.70
CA ILE A 23 -5.71 -2.11 -6.56
C ILE A 23 -6.17 -3.42 -5.92
N THR A 24 -5.33 -4.44 -5.99
CA THR A 24 -5.61 -5.75 -5.42
C THR A 24 -4.89 -5.90 -4.09
N GLN A 25 -5.58 -6.49 -3.12
CA GLN A 25 -4.96 -6.85 -1.85
C GLN A 25 -4.45 -8.29 -1.93
N ASN A 26 -3.15 -8.46 -1.74
CA ASN A 26 -2.49 -9.76 -1.76
C ASN A 26 -2.72 -10.53 -0.45
N SER A 27 -2.44 -11.84 -0.50
CA SER A 27 -2.62 -12.76 0.62
C SER A 27 -1.74 -12.44 1.84
N ASP A 28 -0.59 -11.82 1.63
CA ASP A 28 0.33 -11.35 2.66
C ASP A 28 -0.09 -10.00 3.29
N GLY A 29 -1.16 -9.38 2.78
CA GLY A 29 -1.66 -8.10 3.22
C GLY A 29 -1.02 -6.88 2.53
N SER A 30 -0.10 -7.10 1.59
CA SER A 30 0.37 -6.06 0.68
C SER A 30 -0.73 -5.68 -0.32
N PHE A 31 -0.58 -4.52 -0.95
CA PHE A 31 -1.44 -4.07 -2.03
C PHE A 31 -0.57 -3.86 -3.25
N SER A 32 -1.04 -4.33 -4.40
CA SER A 32 -0.38 -4.18 -5.68
C SER A 32 -1.35 -3.65 -6.73
N THR A 33 -0.78 -3.08 -7.78
CA THR A 33 -1.48 -2.69 -9.00
C THR A 33 -0.59 -3.08 -10.16
N VAL A 34 -1.19 -3.45 -11.30
CA VAL A 34 -0.46 -3.69 -12.54
C VAL A 34 -0.68 -2.48 -13.44
N ILE A 35 0.40 -1.83 -13.85
CA ILE A 35 0.39 -0.66 -14.74
C ILE A 35 1.02 -1.01 -16.08
N SER A 36 0.64 -0.27 -17.13
CA SER A 36 1.31 -0.36 -18.43
C SER A 36 2.80 0.02 -18.35
N GLU A 37 3.59 -0.49 -19.30
CA GLU A 37 4.99 -0.05 -19.47
C GLU A 37 5.08 1.46 -19.69
N GLN A 38 4.12 2.05 -20.41
CA GLN A 38 4.05 3.48 -20.68
C GLN A 38 3.92 4.29 -19.38
N ASP A 39 3.10 3.81 -18.44
CA ASP A 39 2.94 4.47 -17.15
C ASP A 39 4.14 4.22 -16.24
N ALA A 40 4.78 3.05 -16.31
CA ALA A 40 5.98 2.73 -15.55
C ALA A 40 7.19 3.61 -15.90
N ILE A 41 7.32 4.02 -17.17
CA ILE A 41 8.41 4.91 -17.63
C ILE A 41 8.09 6.40 -17.49
N SER A 42 6.85 6.77 -17.17
CA SER A 42 6.43 8.14 -16.95
C SER A 42 6.49 8.49 -15.47
N ILE A 43 7.31 9.48 -15.09
CA ILE A 43 7.49 9.87 -13.69
C ILE A 43 6.15 10.20 -13.02
N ASP A 44 5.33 11.02 -13.67
CA ASP A 44 4.05 11.48 -13.10
C ASP A 44 3.04 10.35 -12.95
N MET A 45 2.96 9.46 -13.94
CA MET A 45 2.00 8.35 -13.95
C MET A 45 2.42 7.25 -12.97
N CYS A 46 3.72 6.93 -12.93
CA CYS A 46 4.30 5.99 -11.99
C CYS A 46 4.09 6.46 -10.55
N GLU A 47 4.40 7.73 -10.24
CA GLU A 47 4.19 8.29 -8.90
C GLU A 47 2.70 8.27 -8.52
N THR A 48 1.81 8.65 -9.43
CA THR A 48 0.37 8.59 -9.22
C THR A 48 -0.09 7.17 -8.88
N SER A 49 0.38 6.18 -9.63
CA SER A 49 0.02 4.77 -9.44
C SER A 49 0.52 4.21 -8.11
N VAL A 50 1.75 4.58 -7.72
CA VAL A 50 2.32 4.22 -6.41
C VAL A 50 1.50 4.84 -5.29
N LEU A 51 1.14 6.13 -5.38
CA LEU A 51 0.34 6.81 -4.36
C LEU A 51 -1.07 6.23 -4.22
N GLN A 52 -1.72 5.93 -5.35
CA GLN A 52 -3.02 5.29 -5.38
C GLN A 52 -2.98 3.92 -4.70
N THR A 53 -1.96 3.11 -4.99
CA THR A 53 -1.75 1.78 -4.39
C THR A 53 -1.39 1.85 -2.90
N ALA A 54 -0.59 2.84 -2.51
CA ALA A 54 -0.17 3.02 -1.12
C ALA A 54 -1.31 3.49 -0.20
N TYR A 55 -2.26 4.28 -0.71
CA TYR A 55 -3.35 4.84 0.09
C TYR A 55 -4.17 3.80 0.88
N PRO A 56 -4.73 2.74 0.26
CA PRO A 56 -5.49 1.72 0.98
C PRO A 56 -4.61 0.95 1.97
N THR A 57 -3.33 0.70 1.65
CA THR A 57 -2.35 0.09 2.56
C THR A 57 -2.21 0.92 3.85
N ILE A 58 -1.94 2.22 3.71
CA ILE A 58 -1.76 3.14 4.83
C ILE A 58 -3.05 3.21 5.65
N ARG A 59 -4.20 3.38 4.98
CA ARG A 59 -5.51 3.48 5.63
C ARG A 59 -5.82 2.24 6.47
N LYS A 60 -5.55 1.05 5.94
CA LYS A 60 -5.77 -0.23 6.63
C LYS A 60 -4.82 -0.38 7.82
N ALA A 61 -3.53 -0.11 7.65
CA ALA A 61 -2.54 -0.20 8.73
C ALA A 61 -2.89 0.73 9.91
N VAL A 62 -3.25 1.98 9.61
CA VAL A 62 -3.65 2.98 10.61
C VAL A 62 -4.95 2.56 11.32
N SER A 63 -5.96 2.14 10.56
CA SER A 63 -7.23 1.66 11.13
C SER A 63 -7.04 0.45 12.07
N ASN A 64 -6.24 -0.52 11.65
CA ASN A 64 -5.89 -1.69 12.47
C ASN A 64 -5.15 -1.28 13.75
N HIS A 65 -4.20 -0.35 13.65
CA HIS A 65 -3.46 0.14 14.80
C HIS A 65 -4.38 0.81 15.84
N PHE A 66 -5.23 1.74 15.42
CA PHE A 66 -6.17 2.41 16.32
C PHE A 66 -7.23 1.47 16.88
N SER A 67 -7.67 0.47 16.10
CA SER A 67 -8.56 -0.59 16.60
C SER A 67 -7.91 -1.39 17.72
N GLN A 68 -6.61 -1.70 17.62
CA GLN A 68 -5.86 -2.38 18.68
C GLN A 68 -5.62 -1.49 19.89
N ILE A 69 -5.36 -0.19 19.70
CA ILE A 69 -5.26 0.77 20.80
C ILE A 69 -6.59 0.86 21.54
N SER A 70 -7.71 1.01 20.82
CA SER A 70 -9.05 1.14 21.42
C SER A 70 -9.44 -0.09 22.24
N LYS A 71 -9.04 -1.29 21.81
CA LYS A 71 -9.26 -2.55 22.56
C LYS A 71 -8.41 -2.66 23.82
N LYS A 72 -7.29 -1.93 23.92
CA LYS A 72 -6.51 -1.86 25.16
C LYS A 72 -7.26 -0.95 26.12
N LYS A 73 -7.97 -1.55 27.10
CA LYS A 73 -8.68 -0.81 28.16
C LYS A 73 -7.75 0.25 28.78
N PRO A 74 -8.26 1.47 29.09
CA PRO A 74 -7.52 2.39 29.94
C PRO A 74 -7.22 1.67 31.26
N LYS A 75 -5.96 1.75 31.68
CA LYS A 75 -5.53 1.28 33.00
C LYS A 75 -6.08 2.19 34.08
#